data_AF-A0A9R0QLF2-F1
#
_entry.id   AF-A0A9R0QLF2-F1
#
_cell.length_a   1.000
_cell.length_b   1.000
_cell.length_c   1.000
_cell.angle_alpha   90.00
_cell.angle_beta   90.00
_cell.angle_gamma   90.00
#
_symmetry.space_group_name_H-M   'P 1'
#
loop_
_entity.id
_entity.type
_entity.pdbx_description
1 polymer ?
#
loop_
_entity_poly.entity_id
_entity_poly.type
_entity_poly.pdbx_seq_one_letter_code
_entity_poly.pdbx_strand_id
1 'polypeptide(L)'
;MAPRRWLLLLFLAAGVLQSLAQPDSRGFISIDCGLAEEASYVDDTTTLAYISDAGFTDAGMNYNISAEYLGFSRRGHNLRSFPDGVRNCYTLRSLVSGLKYLIRAGFLYGNYDGLNRPPASFDLHIGVNFWKTVNMSTWGADQGNTATVEAIIVVPNDLLQVCLVNTGSGTPFISSLDLRPLKRTFYPQATAEQGLVMLARLNAAPVNKTGTIRYPDDPHDRLWYPWFDATIWAEISTTERVYGVGDDLFEVPWKVMQTAIVTRNTSKNIWFGWESLDAEPRDDDPSRPGYVAILHFAELQLLNASNGELRQFYINLNDELAYPTGFTPEHLVSNAIYDTKPSRHSGYNFSINATANSTLPPILNAVEVYYVIPSTNLGTDSQDGNSSDL
;
A
#
# COMPACT_ATOMS: atom_id res chain seq x y z
N MET A 1 -37.48 -43.76 51.28
CA MET A 1 -36.71 -43.90 50.03
C MET A 1 -37.47 -43.24 48.90
N ALA A 2 -37.00 -42.08 48.45
CA ALA A 2 -37.42 -41.41 47.22
C ALA A 2 -36.18 -40.70 46.68
N PRO A 3 -35.75 -40.91 45.42
CA PRO A 3 -34.54 -40.29 44.92
C PRO A 3 -34.86 -38.86 44.44
N ARG A 4 -34.15 -37.90 45.02
CA ARG A 4 -34.19 -36.49 44.64
C ARG A 4 -33.40 -36.35 43.32
N ARG A 5 -34.12 -36.24 42.20
CA ARG A 5 -33.50 -35.93 40.89
C ARG A 5 -33.00 -34.48 40.90
N TRP A 6 -31.68 -34.30 40.84
CA TRP A 6 -31.08 -33.00 40.54
C TRP A 6 -31.14 -32.78 39.02
N LEU A 7 -31.92 -31.80 38.58
CA LEU A 7 -31.84 -31.28 37.23
C LEU A 7 -30.55 -30.46 37.12
N LEU A 8 -29.58 -30.96 36.34
CA LEU A 8 -28.49 -30.15 35.81
C LEU A 8 -29.08 -29.24 34.72
N LEU A 9 -29.27 -27.97 35.05
CA LEU A 9 -29.50 -26.91 34.06
C LEU A 9 -28.17 -26.67 33.32
N LEU A 10 -28.04 -27.28 32.14
CA LEU A 10 -27.05 -26.88 31.14
C LEU A 10 -27.43 -25.48 30.65
N PHE A 11 -26.79 -24.46 31.20
CA PHE A 11 -26.75 -23.14 30.59
C PHE A 11 -25.95 -23.26 29.28
N LEU A 12 -26.64 -23.50 28.17
CA LEU A 12 -26.15 -23.10 26.86
C LEU A 12 -26.12 -21.58 26.86
N ALA A 13 -24.98 -21.01 27.26
CA ALA A 13 -24.65 -19.65 26.89
C ALA A 13 -24.57 -19.64 25.37
N ALA A 14 -25.68 -19.33 24.71
CA ALA A 14 -25.66 -18.79 23.37
C ALA A 14 -24.98 -17.42 23.49
N GLY A 15 -23.65 -17.45 23.56
CA GLY A 15 -22.83 -16.27 23.35
C GLY A 15 -23.18 -15.80 21.95
N VAL A 16 -23.92 -14.70 21.87
CA VAL A 16 -23.96 -13.87 20.68
C VAL A 16 -22.49 -13.57 20.39
N LEU A 17 -21.92 -14.23 19.38
CA LEU A 17 -20.66 -13.77 18.80
C LEU A 17 -20.99 -12.38 18.24
N GLN A 18 -20.83 -11.35 19.06
CA GLN A 18 -20.41 -10.08 18.53
C GLN A 18 -19.15 -10.42 17.73
N SER A 19 -19.23 -10.33 16.41
CA SER A 19 -18.08 -10.44 15.51
C SER A 19 -17.19 -9.24 15.82
N LEU A 20 -16.46 -9.34 16.92
CA LEU A 20 -15.50 -8.34 17.34
C LEU A 20 -14.56 -8.13 16.15
N ALA A 21 -14.26 -6.87 15.88
CA ALA A 21 -13.18 -6.39 15.03
C ALA A 21 -11.90 -7.24 15.18
N GLN A 22 -11.79 -8.34 14.44
CA GLN A 22 -10.72 -9.33 14.57
C GLN A 22 -10.14 -9.64 13.17
N PRO A 23 -8.83 -9.87 13.08
CA PRO A 23 -8.20 -10.34 11.84
C PRO A 23 -8.77 -11.69 11.38
N ASP A 24 -8.80 -11.91 10.06
CA ASP A 24 -9.15 -13.20 9.48
C ASP A 24 -8.06 -14.27 9.71
N SER A 25 -8.23 -15.47 9.15
CA SER A 25 -7.26 -16.58 9.31
C SER A 25 -5.86 -16.29 8.74
N ARG A 26 -5.70 -15.26 7.92
CA ARG A 26 -4.41 -14.76 7.39
C ARG A 26 -3.89 -13.56 8.16
N GLY A 27 -4.66 -13.06 9.13
CA GLY A 27 -4.39 -11.83 9.85
C GLY A 27 -4.84 -10.56 9.12
N PHE A 28 -5.66 -10.66 8.06
CA PHE A 28 -6.15 -9.50 7.32
C PHE A 28 -7.32 -8.86 8.06
N ILE A 29 -7.37 -7.52 8.04
CA ILE A 29 -8.56 -6.75 8.41
C ILE A 29 -9.00 -5.94 7.19
N SER A 30 -10.25 -6.11 6.78
CA SER A 30 -10.80 -5.55 5.54
C SER A 30 -12.12 -4.86 5.87
N ILE A 31 -12.08 -3.53 5.94
CA ILE A 31 -13.21 -2.72 6.43
C ILE A 31 -13.83 -1.96 5.26
N ASP A 32 -15.14 -2.11 5.11
CA ASP A 32 -15.99 -1.29 4.26
C ASP A 32 -16.66 -0.23 5.14
N CYS A 33 -16.16 1.00 5.08
CA CYS A 33 -16.55 2.07 5.98
C CYS A 33 -17.92 2.61 5.58
N GLY A 34 -18.83 2.79 6.54
CA GLY A 34 -20.21 3.17 6.25
C GLY A 34 -21.16 2.01 5.95
N LEU A 35 -20.65 0.77 5.89
CA LEU A 35 -21.47 -0.43 5.75
C LEU A 35 -22.32 -0.64 7.01
N ALA A 36 -23.55 -1.16 6.87
CA ALA A 36 -24.45 -1.42 8.00
C ALA A 36 -23.81 -2.31 9.08
N GLU A 37 -24.09 -2.06 10.37
CA GLU A 37 -23.28 -2.53 11.52
C GLU A 37 -23.03 -4.06 11.59
N GLU A 38 -23.94 -4.88 11.07
CA GLU A 38 -23.83 -6.35 11.04
C GLU A 38 -23.62 -6.91 9.62
N ALA A 39 -23.54 -6.04 8.62
CA ALA A 39 -23.36 -6.45 7.24
C ALA A 39 -21.90 -6.83 6.96
N SER A 40 -21.77 -7.85 6.13
CA SER A 40 -20.50 -8.33 5.61
C SER A 40 -20.73 -8.94 4.23
N TYR A 41 -19.65 -9.09 3.46
CA TYR A 41 -19.68 -9.81 2.20
C TYR A 41 -18.30 -10.33 1.83
N VAL A 42 -18.27 -11.26 0.89
CA VAL A 42 -17.04 -11.66 0.22
C VAL A 42 -17.00 -10.95 -1.13
N ASP A 43 -15.90 -10.26 -1.41
CA ASP A 43 -15.69 -9.60 -2.70
C ASP A 43 -15.46 -10.67 -3.78
N ASP A 44 -16.24 -10.62 -4.86
CA ASP A 44 -16.24 -11.70 -5.87
C ASP A 44 -14.91 -11.82 -6.63
N THR A 45 -14.14 -10.74 -6.70
CA THR A 45 -12.87 -10.71 -7.46
C THR A 45 -11.69 -11.10 -6.58
N THR A 46 -11.55 -10.43 -5.44
CA THR A 46 -10.45 -10.63 -4.51
C THR A 46 -10.72 -11.81 -3.59
N THR A 47 -11.95 -12.28 -3.41
CA THR A 47 -12.35 -13.30 -2.42
C THR A 47 -12.05 -12.90 -0.97
N LEU A 48 -11.79 -11.61 -0.72
CA LEU A 48 -11.61 -11.08 0.63
C LEU A 48 -12.96 -10.83 1.29
N ALA A 49 -13.07 -11.19 2.58
CA ALA A 49 -14.22 -10.84 3.39
C ALA A 49 -14.11 -9.38 3.85
N TYR A 50 -15.17 -8.60 3.61
CA TYR A 50 -15.34 -7.24 4.07
C TYR A 50 -16.41 -7.17 5.15
N ILE A 51 -16.13 -6.39 6.20
CA ILE A 51 -17.01 -6.18 7.35
C ILE A 51 -17.26 -4.69 7.58
N SER A 52 -18.32 -4.37 8.32
CA SER A 52 -18.63 -3.02 8.76
C SER A 52 -17.56 -2.43 9.69
N ASP A 53 -17.46 -1.10 9.68
CA ASP A 53 -16.61 -0.32 10.57
C ASP A 53 -17.16 -0.13 11.99
N ALA A 54 -18.39 -0.58 12.28
CA ALA A 54 -19.05 -0.37 13.57
C ALA A 54 -18.25 -0.89 14.78
N GLY A 55 -17.44 -1.95 14.59
CA GLY A 55 -16.58 -2.49 15.65
C GLY A 55 -15.24 -1.76 15.84
N PHE A 56 -14.96 -0.72 15.04
CA PHE A 56 -13.65 -0.06 14.98
C PHE A 56 -13.69 1.42 15.34
N THR A 57 -14.85 2.07 15.28
CA THR A 57 -15.03 3.49 15.62
C THR A 57 -16.46 3.75 16.10
N ASP A 58 -16.60 4.60 17.11
CA ASP A 58 -17.89 4.96 17.72
C ASP A 58 -18.39 6.34 17.24
N ALA A 59 -17.65 6.99 16.33
CA ALA A 59 -17.91 8.34 15.85
C ALA A 59 -18.33 8.38 14.37
N GLY A 60 -18.86 9.52 13.94
CA GLY A 60 -19.23 9.77 12.55
C GLY A 60 -20.57 9.17 12.14
N MET A 61 -20.91 9.38 10.87
CA MET A 61 -22.18 9.00 10.26
C MET A 61 -21.96 8.27 8.94
N ASN A 62 -22.79 7.25 8.69
CA ASN A 62 -22.72 6.44 7.49
C ASN A 62 -23.53 7.06 6.37
N TYR A 63 -23.00 7.04 5.15
CA TYR A 63 -23.67 7.51 3.95
C TYR A 63 -23.50 6.53 2.79
N ASN A 64 -24.50 6.50 1.92
CA ASN A 64 -24.40 5.92 0.59
C ASN A 64 -23.89 6.98 -0.38
N ILE A 65 -23.10 6.58 -1.38
CA ILE A 65 -22.76 7.46 -2.49
C ILE A 65 -23.93 7.61 -3.46
N SER A 66 -23.86 8.64 -4.31
CA SER A 66 -24.81 8.85 -5.40
C SER A 66 -24.69 7.75 -6.48
N ALA A 67 -25.82 7.39 -7.09
CA ALA A 67 -25.92 6.27 -8.03
C ALA A 67 -24.97 6.37 -9.25
N GLU A 68 -24.62 7.58 -9.66
CA GLU A 68 -23.69 7.86 -10.75
C GLU A 68 -22.25 7.36 -10.49
N TYR A 69 -21.90 7.09 -9.23
CA TYR A 69 -20.58 6.62 -8.81
C TYR A 69 -20.55 5.12 -8.44
N LEU A 70 -21.62 4.36 -8.65
CA LEU A 70 -21.66 2.93 -8.29
C LEU A 70 -20.80 2.02 -9.19
N GLY A 71 -20.20 2.55 -10.26
CA GLY A 71 -19.30 1.79 -11.15
C GLY A 71 -17.95 1.42 -10.53
N PHE A 72 -17.61 1.99 -9.36
CA PHE A 72 -16.38 1.66 -8.62
C PHE A 72 -16.54 0.40 -7.75
N SER A 73 -15.43 -0.06 -7.15
CA SER A 73 -15.44 -1.20 -6.22
C SER A 73 -16.53 -1.04 -5.15
N ARG A 74 -17.19 -2.15 -4.78
CA ARG A 74 -18.28 -2.19 -3.78
C ARG A 74 -17.91 -1.47 -2.48
N ARG A 75 -16.64 -1.51 -2.10
CA ARG A 75 -16.05 -0.84 -0.92
C ARG A 75 -15.97 0.67 -0.99
N GLY A 76 -16.41 1.24 -2.10
CA GLY A 76 -16.58 2.67 -2.28
C GLY A 76 -18.05 3.08 -2.30
N HIS A 77 -19.01 2.13 -2.31
CA HIS A 77 -20.46 2.43 -2.38
C HIS A 77 -20.97 3.09 -1.10
N ASN A 78 -20.23 2.90 -0.02
CA ASN A 78 -20.49 3.46 1.29
C ASN A 78 -19.27 4.26 1.77
N LEU A 79 -19.52 5.18 2.69
CA LEU A 79 -18.48 5.86 3.45
C LEU A 79 -18.98 6.22 4.84
N ARG A 80 -18.03 6.42 5.75
CA ARG A 80 -18.26 7.09 7.03
C ARG A 80 -17.70 8.50 6.99
N SER A 81 -18.53 9.47 7.32
CA SER A 81 -18.22 10.90 7.39
C SER A 81 -18.09 11.35 8.85
N PHE A 82 -17.18 12.28 9.12
CA PHE A 82 -16.88 12.79 10.46
C PHE A 82 -17.06 14.30 10.55
N PRO A 83 -18.31 14.81 10.59
CA PRO A 83 -18.57 16.26 10.67
C PRO A 83 -18.24 16.85 12.04
N ASP A 84 -18.28 16.01 13.09
CA ASP A 84 -18.01 16.40 14.46
C ASP A 84 -16.62 15.96 14.91
N GLY A 85 -16.02 16.75 15.80
CA GLY A 85 -14.72 16.47 16.38
C GLY A 85 -13.54 16.86 15.47
N VAL A 86 -12.42 17.21 16.10
CA VAL A 86 -11.19 17.56 15.40
C VAL A 86 -10.42 16.32 14.95
N ARG A 87 -10.54 15.22 15.70
CA ARG A 87 -9.78 13.99 15.49
C ARG A 87 -10.69 12.78 15.70
N ASN A 88 -10.85 11.97 14.67
CA ASN A 88 -11.71 10.79 14.66
C ASN A 88 -10.87 9.56 14.31
N CYS A 89 -10.89 8.54 15.15
CA CYS A 89 -9.96 7.41 15.04
C CYS A 89 -10.69 6.07 14.89
N TYR A 90 -10.10 5.20 14.07
CA TYR A 90 -10.34 3.77 14.05
C TYR A 90 -9.35 3.10 14.99
N THR A 91 -9.81 2.14 15.80
CA THR A 91 -8.94 1.30 16.62
C THR A 91 -8.92 -0.12 16.06
N LEU A 92 -7.80 -0.49 15.46
CA LEU A 92 -7.51 -1.84 14.98
C LEU A 92 -6.87 -2.64 16.11
N ARG A 93 -7.31 -3.88 16.36
CA ARG A 93 -6.88 -4.70 17.51
C ARG A 93 -6.36 -6.07 17.05
N SER A 94 -5.81 -6.82 18.00
CA SER A 94 -5.27 -8.17 17.80
C SER A 94 -4.10 -8.19 16.82
N LEU A 95 -3.25 -7.17 16.89
CA LEU A 95 -2.04 -7.06 16.10
C LEU A 95 -0.87 -7.78 16.79
N VAL A 96 0.13 -8.17 16.02
CA VAL A 96 1.33 -8.83 16.54
C VAL A 96 2.44 -7.80 16.68
N SER A 97 2.82 -7.51 17.93
CA SER A 97 3.89 -6.56 18.25
C SER A 97 5.19 -6.88 17.50
N GLY A 98 5.75 -5.84 16.87
CA GLY A 98 6.95 -5.81 16.07
C GLY A 98 6.84 -6.47 14.69
N LEU A 99 5.66 -6.94 14.27
CA LEU A 99 5.41 -7.20 12.85
C LEU A 99 5.29 -5.87 12.09
N LYS A 100 5.50 -5.99 10.78
CA LYS A 100 5.20 -4.91 9.84
C LYS A 100 3.77 -5.05 9.38
N TYR A 101 3.11 -3.92 9.16
CA TYR A 101 1.77 -3.89 8.62
C TYR A 101 1.69 -2.89 7.49
N LEU A 102 1.12 -3.32 6.37
CA LEU A 102 0.63 -2.45 5.32
C LEU A 102 -0.77 -1.98 5.73
N ILE A 103 -0.94 -0.66 5.81
CA ILE A 103 -2.20 0.01 6.11
C ILE A 103 -2.61 0.78 4.86
N ARG A 104 -3.83 0.57 4.39
CA ARG A 104 -4.35 1.25 3.20
C ARG A 104 -5.71 1.86 3.50
N ALA A 105 -5.80 3.18 3.36
CA ALA A 105 -7.05 3.94 3.46
C ALA A 105 -7.54 4.31 2.05
N GLY A 106 -8.80 4.03 1.76
CA GLY A 106 -9.47 4.35 0.51
C GLY A 106 -10.55 5.41 0.69
N PHE A 107 -10.65 6.32 -0.27
CA PHE A 107 -11.57 7.44 -0.27
C PHE A 107 -12.31 7.49 -1.60
N LEU A 108 -13.64 7.52 -1.56
CA LEU A 108 -14.50 7.86 -2.69
C LEU A 108 -15.57 8.83 -2.17
N TYR A 109 -15.51 10.10 -2.57
CA TYR A 109 -16.49 11.09 -2.11
C TYR A 109 -17.90 10.77 -2.63
N GLY A 110 -18.00 10.41 -3.92
CA GLY A 110 -19.24 9.90 -4.51
C GLY A 110 -20.47 10.82 -4.35
N ASN A 111 -20.27 12.12 -4.11
CA ASN A 111 -21.35 13.09 -3.85
C ASN A 111 -22.34 12.61 -2.77
N TYR A 112 -21.82 12.04 -1.68
CA TYR A 112 -22.64 11.43 -0.62
C TYR A 112 -23.55 12.44 0.12
N ASP A 113 -23.17 13.71 0.13
CA ASP A 113 -23.87 14.81 0.81
C ASP A 113 -24.72 15.67 -0.14
N GLY A 114 -24.72 15.37 -1.45
CA GLY A 114 -25.46 16.11 -2.46
C GLY A 114 -24.91 17.52 -2.78
N LEU A 115 -23.75 17.90 -2.23
CA LEU A 115 -23.15 19.22 -2.44
C LEU A 115 -22.33 19.30 -3.73
N ASN A 116 -21.98 18.15 -4.31
CA ASN A 116 -21.10 17.99 -5.46
C ASN A 116 -19.79 18.76 -5.31
N ARG A 117 -19.29 18.84 -4.07
CA ARG A 117 -18.08 19.57 -3.71
C ARG A 117 -17.33 18.79 -2.63
N PRO A 118 -16.33 17.99 -2.99
CA PRO A 118 -15.56 17.24 -2.01
C PRO A 118 -14.85 18.19 -1.02
N PRO A 119 -14.51 17.72 0.20
CA PRO A 119 -13.67 18.49 1.11
C PRO A 119 -12.34 18.83 0.43
N ALA A 120 -11.76 19.99 0.71
CA ALA A 120 -10.49 20.35 0.09
C ALA A 120 -9.37 19.43 0.60
N SER A 121 -9.23 19.30 1.92
CA SER A 121 -8.28 18.37 2.54
C SER A 121 -8.57 18.03 3.99
N PHE A 122 -7.94 16.97 4.47
CA PHE A 122 -7.84 16.58 5.88
C PHE A 122 -6.61 15.68 6.06
N ASP A 123 -6.14 15.51 7.30
CA ASP A 123 -4.91 14.76 7.57
C ASP A 123 -5.21 13.33 8.06
N LEU A 124 -4.36 12.41 7.64
CA LEU A 124 -4.28 11.06 8.19
C LEU A 124 -3.13 10.96 9.16
N HIS A 125 -3.38 10.27 10.27
CA HIS A 125 -2.38 9.93 11.27
C HIS A 125 -2.42 8.44 11.57
N ILE A 126 -1.26 7.87 11.88
CA ILE A 126 -1.14 6.54 12.46
C ILE A 126 -0.61 6.72 13.88
N GLY A 127 -1.41 6.35 14.88
CA GLY A 127 -1.22 6.84 16.24
C GLY A 127 -1.20 8.37 16.22
N VAL A 128 -0.27 9.00 16.94
CA VAL A 128 -0.11 10.48 16.87
C VAL A 128 0.72 10.94 15.66
N ASN A 129 1.42 10.04 14.98
CA ASN A 129 2.33 10.41 13.89
C ASN A 129 1.54 10.80 12.63
N PHE A 130 1.94 11.91 12.02
CA PHE A 130 1.40 12.34 10.73
C PHE A 130 1.76 11.31 9.65
N TRP A 131 0.75 10.91 8.89
CA TRP A 131 0.91 9.97 7.77
C TRP A 131 0.87 10.73 6.44
N LYS A 132 -0.26 11.38 6.12
CA LYS A 132 -0.44 12.09 4.85
C LYS A 132 -1.64 13.02 4.89
N THR A 133 -1.55 14.16 4.22
CA THR A 133 -2.72 14.98 3.88
C THR A 133 -3.47 14.36 2.70
N VAL A 134 -4.75 14.05 2.90
CA VAL A 134 -5.68 13.65 1.84
C VAL A 134 -6.19 14.91 1.18
N ASN A 135 -5.91 15.06 -0.12
CA ASN A 135 -6.36 16.22 -0.91
C ASN A 135 -7.32 15.77 -2.00
N MET A 136 -8.63 15.93 -1.76
CA MET A 136 -9.65 15.51 -2.72
C MET A 136 -9.81 16.50 -3.88
N SER A 137 -9.34 17.75 -3.74
CA SER A 137 -9.40 18.75 -4.81
C SER A 137 -8.49 18.40 -5.99
N THR A 138 -7.34 17.78 -5.71
CA THR A 138 -6.38 17.32 -6.73
C THR A 138 -6.66 15.90 -7.21
N TRP A 139 -7.12 15.02 -6.32
CA TRP A 139 -7.32 13.60 -6.65
C TRP A 139 -8.66 13.34 -7.37
N GLY A 140 -9.63 14.26 -7.28
CA GLY A 140 -10.94 14.11 -7.91
C GLY A 140 -11.00 14.36 -9.42
N ALA A 141 -10.14 15.22 -9.97
CA ALA A 141 -10.25 15.67 -11.37
C ALA A 141 -9.92 14.60 -12.41
N ASP A 142 -8.91 13.75 -12.14
CA ASP A 142 -8.38 12.79 -13.13
C ASP A 142 -8.58 11.31 -12.70
N GLN A 143 -8.97 11.03 -11.45
CA GLN A 143 -9.08 9.67 -10.88
C GLN A 143 -10.50 9.31 -10.42
N GLY A 144 -11.53 9.95 -11.01
CA GLY A 144 -12.92 9.59 -10.78
C GLY A 144 -13.38 9.75 -9.32
N ASN A 145 -12.91 10.79 -8.63
CA ASN A 145 -13.20 11.07 -7.22
C ASN A 145 -12.68 10.02 -6.21
N THR A 146 -11.68 9.22 -6.60
CA THR A 146 -11.05 8.23 -5.72
C THR A 146 -9.67 8.66 -5.25
N ALA A 147 -9.28 8.22 -4.06
CA ALA A 147 -7.91 8.29 -3.59
C ALA A 147 -7.57 7.06 -2.74
N THR A 148 -6.32 6.61 -2.83
CA THR A 148 -5.79 5.53 -2.01
C THR A 148 -4.48 5.98 -1.38
N VAL A 149 -4.37 5.84 -0.07
CA VAL A 149 -3.16 6.14 0.68
C VAL A 149 -2.70 4.88 1.38
N GLU A 150 -1.43 4.53 1.22
CA GLU A 150 -0.86 3.31 1.79
C GLU A 150 0.44 3.62 2.55
N ALA A 151 0.63 2.95 3.69
CA ALA A 151 1.88 2.98 4.45
C ALA A 151 2.25 1.60 4.97
N ILE A 152 3.55 1.40 5.20
CA ILE A 152 4.13 0.24 5.88
C ILE A 152 4.80 0.74 7.16
N ILE A 153 4.38 0.22 8.30
CA ILE A 153 4.95 0.57 9.61
C ILE A 153 5.22 -0.68 10.45
N VAL A 154 6.14 -0.56 11.41
CA VAL A 154 6.28 -1.53 12.49
C VAL A 154 5.32 -1.15 13.61
N VAL A 155 4.45 -2.08 14.03
CA VAL A 155 3.49 -1.82 15.11
C VAL A 155 4.10 -2.25 16.46
N PRO A 156 4.15 -1.38 17.48
CA PRO A 156 4.84 -1.70 18.74
C PRO A 156 4.03 -2.56 19.71
N ASN A 157 2.70 -2.58 19.59
CA ASN A 157 1.76 -3.24 20.49
C ASN A 157 0.69 -4.02 19.70
N ASP A 158 -0.36 -4.48 20.36
CA ASP A 158 -1.44 -5.29 19.79
C ASP A 158 -2.61 -4.46 19.24
N LEU A 159 -2.48 -3.13 19.23
CA LEU A 159 -3.49 -2.21 18.73
C LEU A 159 -2.85 -1.13 17.84
N LEU A 160 -3.62 -0.58 16.92
CA LEU A 160 -3.18 0.54 16.10
C LEU A 160 -4.35 1.50 15.88
N GLN A 161 -4.09 2.79 16.06
CA GLN A 161 -5.06 3.81 15.71
C GLN A 161 -4.76 4.42 14.35
N VAL A 162 -5.78 4.52 13.50
CA VAL A 162 -5.74 5.30 12.25
C VAL A 162 -6.73 6.43 12.40
N CYS A 163 -6.25 7.67 12.36
CA CYS A 163 -7.05 8.84 12.68
C CYS A 163 -7.16 9.79 11.49
N LEU A 164 -8.37 10.30 11.28
CA LEU A 164 -8.69 11.40 10.38
C LEU A 164 -8.77 12.68 11.20
N VAL A 165 -7.97 13.68 10.85
CA VAL A 165 -7.87 14.97 11.54
C VAL A 165 -8.41 16.07 10.64
N ASN A 166 -9.44 16.77 11.13
CA ASN A 166 -10.03 17.90 10.44
C ASN A 166 -9.10 19.12 10.53
N THR A 167 -8.68 19.63 9.37
CA THR A 167 -7.81 20.81 9.24
C THR A 167 -8.59 22.11 9.00
N GLY A 168 -9.91 22.07 9.12
CA GLY A 168 -10.82 23.20 8.82
C GLY A 168 -11.14 23.34 7.32
N SER A 169 -10.70 22.40 6.49
CA SER A 169 -10.80 22.46 5.02
C SER A 169 -11.91 21.56 4.43
N GLY A 170 -12.86 21.15 5.25
CA GLY A 170 -14.00 20.31 4.88
C GLY A 170 -14.18 19.13 5.84
N THR A 171 -15.23 18.34 5.64
CA THR A 171 -15.55 17.19 6.50
C THR A 171 -14.70 15.97 6.13
N PRO A 172 -13.87 15.43 7.04
CA PRO A 172 -13.16 14.17 6.78
C PRO A 172 -14.12 13.01 6.58
N PHE A 173 -13.73 12.08 5.70
CA PHE A 173 -14.49 10.86 5.45
C PHE A 173 -13.55 9.74 5.03
N ILE A 174 -14.02 8.49 5.06
CA ILE A 174 -13.28 7.30 4.61
C ILE A 174 -14.26 6.26 4.07
N SER A 175 -13.87 5.57 3.00
CA SER A 175 -14.69 4.53 2.35
C SER A 175 -14.18 3.13 2.64
N SER A 176 -12.87 2.95 2.81
CA SER A 176 -12.32 1.65 3.21
C SER A 176 -11.04 1.78 4.03
N LEU A 177 -10.81 0.80 4.89
CA LEU A 177 -9.58 0.65 5.66
C LEU A 177 -9.13 -0.81 5.64
N ASP A 178 -7.97 -1.06 5.05
CA ASP A 178 -7.38 -2.38 4.92
C ASP A 178 -6.09 -2.45 5.74
N LEU A 179 -5.90 -3.56 6.46
CA LEU A 179 -4.68 -3.90 7.19
C LEU A 179 -4.16 -5.27 6.74
N ARG A 180 -2.87 -5.35 6.38
CA ARG A 180 -2.20 -6.58 5.92
C ARG A 180 -0.91 -6.80 6.71
N PRO A 181 -0.75 -7.93 7.43
CA PRO A 181 0.49 -8.26 8.11
C PRO A 181 1.57 -8.60 7.08
N LEU A 182 2.79 -8.13 7.36
CA LEU A 182 4.00 -8.42 6.59
C LEU A 182 5.05 -9.04 7.51
N LYS A 183 5.98 -9.81 6.94
CA LYS A 183 7.10 -10.40 7.68
C LYS A 183 7.99 -9.30 8.25
N ARG A 184 8.63 -9.55 9.41
CA ARG A 184 9.56 -8.59 10.05
C ARG A 184 10.72 -8.20 9.13
N THR A 185 11.17 -9.14 8.31
CA THR A 185 12.28 -8.95 7.37
C THR A 185 11.91 -8.10 6.17
N PHE A 186 10.62 -7.98 5.82
CA PHE A 186 10.20 -7.26 4.62
C PHE A 186 10.46 -5.78 4.70
N TYR A 187 10.80 -5.13 3.58
CA TYR A 187 11.03 -3.67 3.56
C TYR A 187 11.97 -3.25 4.70
N PRO A 188 13.28 -3.54 4.62
CA PRO A 188 14.24 -3.25 5.69
C PRO A 188 14.31 -1.77 6.07
N GLN A 189 13.83 -0.88 5.20
CA GLN A 189 13.75 0.56 5.40
C GLN A 189 12.59 0.96 6.35
N ALA A 190 11.62 0.08 6.60
CA ALA A 190 10.62 0.27 7.65
C ALA A 190 11.17 -0.24 8.99
N THR A 191 11.33 0.66 9.97
CA THR A 191 11.83 0.36 11.33
C THR A 191 10.80 0.77 12.39
N ALA A 192 11.12 0.62 13.68
CA ALA A 192 10.24 1.09 14.75
C ALA A 192 10.11 2.63 14.76
N GLU A 193 11.13 3.33 14.27
CA GLU A 193 11.22 4.79 14.24
C GLU A 193 10.86 5.39 12.87
N GLN A 194 10.79 4.56 11.83
CA GLN A 194 10.56 4.98 10.45
C GLN A 194 9.49 4.14 9.75
N GLY A 195 8.44 4.80 9.28
CA GLY A 195 7.43 4.25 8.36
C GLY A 195 7.74 4.58 6.91
N LEU A 196 7.17 3.79 5.99
CA LEU A 196 7.21 4.02 4.55
C LEU A 196 5.82 4.39 4.05
N VAL A 197 5.68 5.48 3.32
CA VAL A 197 4.42 5.88 2.68
C VAL A 197 4.57 5.71 1.18
N MET A 198 3.66 4.96 0.57
CA MET A 198 3.72 4.63 -0.84
C MET A 198 3.50 5.89 -1.69
N LEU A 199 4.46 6.17 -2.57
CA LEU A 199 4.30 7.12 -3.66
C LEU A 199 3.84 6.40 -4.93
N ALA A 200 4.47 5.27 -5.27
CA ALA A 200 4.14 4.48 -6.44
C ALA A 200 4.45 2.99 -6.22
N ARG A 201 3.62 2.12 -6.81
CA ARG A 201 3.90 0.68 -6.96
C ARG A 201 3.43 0.25 -8.34
N LEU A 202 4.38 0.06 -9.25
CA LEU A 202 4.16 -0.03 -10.69
C LEU A 202 4.58 -1.39 -11.23
N ASN A 203 3.69 -2.05 -11.97
CA ASN A 203 3.98 -3.23 -12.77
C ASN A 203 4.31 -2.78 -14.20
N ALA A 204 5.48 -3.15 -14.70
CA ALA A 204 5.95 -2.73 -16.01
C ALA A 204 5.41 -3.67 -17.11
N ALA A 205 4.74 -3.07 -18.10
CA ALA A 205 4.14 -3.77 -19.24
C ALA A 205 3.23 -4.97 -18.89
N PRO A 206 2.29 -4.85 -17.93
CA PRO A 206 1.42 -5.95 -17.52
C PRO A 206 0.59 -6.48 -18.69
N VAL A 207 0.17 -7.75 -18.63
CA VAL A 207 -0.71 -8.34 -19.65
C VAL A 207 -2.02 -7.55 -19.79
N ASN A 208 -2.63 -7.18 -18.66
CA ASN A 208 -3.78 -6.28 -18.63
C ASN A 208 -3.31 -4.84 -18.33
N LYS A 209 -3.41 -3.95 -19.33
CA LYS A 209 -2.92 -2.56 -19.24
C LYS A 209 -3.79 -1.64 -18.39
N THR A 210 -4.98 -2.07 -17.97
CA THR A 210 -5.89 -1.29 -17.11
C THR A 210 -6.11 -1.96 -15.75
N GLY A 211 -5.78 -3.25 -15.63
CA GLY A 211 -5.97 -4.03 -14.41
C GLY A 211 -4.88 -3.80 -13.38
N THR A 212 -5.29 -3.64 -12.12
CA THR A 212 -4.38 -3.67 -10.96
C THR A 212 -4.19 -5.12 -10.51
N ILE A 213 -2.94 -5.56 -10.34
CA ILE A 213 -2.66 -6.85 -9.68
C ILE A 213 -2.69 -6.64 -8.17
N ARG A 214 -3.40 -7.53 -7.47
CA ARG A 214 -3.54 -7.58 -6.02
C ARG A 214 -3.95 -8.98 -5.60
N TYR A 215 -4.42 -9.17 -4.36
CA TYR A 215 -4.93 -10.46 -3.91
C TYR A 215 -6.06 -10.99 -4.84
N PRO A 216 -6.08 -12.28 -5.20
CA PRO A 216 -5.24 -13.38 -4.69
C PRO A 216 -3.87 -13.54 -5.37
N ASP A 217 -3.59 -12.76 -6.41
CA ASP A 217 -2.34 -12.89 -7.17
C ASP A 217 -1.13 -12.35 -6.41
N ASP A 218 -1.32 -11.30 -5.60
CA ASP A 218 -0.40 -10.90 -4.55
C ASP A 218 -0.91 -11.39 -3.19
N PRO A 219 -0.24 -12.38 -2.55
CA PRO A 219 -0.61 -12.87 -1.23
C PRO A 219 -0.59 -11.80 -0.12
N HIS A 220 0.12 -10.68 -0.32
CA HIS A 220 0.22 -9.56 0.61
C HIS A 220 -0.80 -8.44 0.31
N ASP A 221 -1.66 -8.64 -0.69
CA ASP A 221 -2.71 -7.70 -1.15
C ASP A 221 -2.21 -6.26 -1.43
N ARG A 222 -0.95 -6.13 -1.86
CA ARG A 222 -0.42 -4.88 -2.40
C ARG A 222 -1.08 -4.57 -3.74
N LEU A 223 -1.26 -3.28 -4.04
CA LEU A 223 -1.77 -2.82 -5.32
C LEU A 223 -0.61 -2.56 -6.28
N TRP A 224 -0.52 -3.34 -7.35
CA TRP A 224 0.43 -3.16 -8.43
C TRP A 224 -0.26 -2.52 -9.63
N TYR A 225 -0.02 -1.24 -9.83
CA TYR A 225 -0.67 -0.43 -10.86
C TYR A 225 0.02 -0.62 -12.22
N PRO A 226 -0.73 -0.67 -13.33
CA PRO A 226 -0.15 -0.85 -14.64
C PRO A 226 0.70 0.36 -15.04
N TRP A 227 1.89 0.11 -15.57
CA TRP A 227 2.79 1.13 -16.08
C TRP A 227 3.38 0.70 -17.42
N PHE A 228 2.94 1.35 -18.49
CA PHE A 228 3.42 1.07 -19.84
C PHE A 228 3.07 2.18 -20.80
N ASP A 229 4.07 2.69 -21.52
CA ASP A 229 3.90 3.53 -22.70
C ASP A 229 4.47 2.80 -23.92
N ALA A 230 3.56 2.35 -24.80
CA ALA A 230 3.91 1.60 -26.01
C ALA A 230 4.71 2.44 -27.03
N THR A 231 4.68 3.77 -26.93
CA THR A 231 5.43 4.69 -27.80
C THR A 231 6.91 4.76 -27.41
N ILE A 232 7.22 4.51 -26.14
CA ILE A 232 8.58 4.61 -25.57
C ILE A 232 9.22 3.23 -25.44
N TRP A 233 8.48 2.27 -24.89
CA TRP A 233 9.01 0.95 -24.53
C TRP A 233 8.47 -0.16 -25.42
N ALA A 234 9.26 -1.23 -25.54
CA ALA A 234 8.77 -2.54 -25.96
C ALA A 234 8.46 -3.37 -24.71
N GLU A 235 7.57 -4.34 -24.88
CA GLU A 235 7.24 -5.29 -23.82
C GLU A 235 7.89 -6.65 -24.11
N ILE A 236 8.26 -7.33 -23.04
CA ILE A 236 8.60 -8.74 -23.05
C ILE A 236 7.83 -9.44 -21.93
N SER A 237 7.49 -10.69 -22.16
CA SER A 237 6.75 -11.49 -21.20
C SER A 237 7.15 -12.96 -21.29
N THR A 238 6.83 -13.69 -20.24
CA THR A 238 6.93 -15.15 -20.21
C THR A 238 5.64 -15.75 -19.66
N THR A 239 5.37 -17.00 -20.04
CA THR A 239 4.30 -17.81 -19.43
C THR A 239 4.84 -18.73 -18.35
N GLU A 240 6.16 -18.82 -18.22
CA GLU A 240 6.84 -19.60 -17.19
C GLU A 240 6.82 -18.86 -15.86
N ARG A 241 6.83 -19.62 -14.76
CA ARG A 241 6.83 -19.05 -13.43
C ARG A 241 8.19 -18.43 -13.12
N VAL A 242 8.17 -17.16 -12.73
CA VAL A 242 9.32 -16.46 -12.13
C VAL A 242 9.37 -16.77 -10.63
N TYR A 243 10.53 -17.18 -10.13
CA TYR A 243 10.73 -17.56 -8.72
C TYR A 243 11.43 -16.44 -7.96
N GLY A 244 11.06 -16.21 -6.69
CA GLY A 244 11.81 -15.33 -5.80
C GLY A 244 13.13 -15.96 -5.35
N VAL A 245 14.09 -15.12 -4.97
CA VAL A 245 15.30 -15.55 -4.25
C VAL A 245 14.94 -16.08 -2.85
N GLY A 246 15.79 -16.92 -2.26
CA GLY A 246 15.49 -17.61 -0.99
C GLY A 246 15.15 -16.67 0.18
N ASP A 247 15.84 -15.55 0.29
CA ASP A 247 15.62 -14.51 1.32
C ASP A 247 14.98 -13.25 0.73
N ASP A 248 13.99 -13.40 -0.15
CA ASP A 248 13.30 -12.27 -0.78
C ASP A 248 12.63 -11.36 0.26
N LEU A 249 13.09 -10.11 0.32
CA LEU A 249 12.64 -9.08 1.26
C LEU A 249 11.34 -8.39 0.82
N PHE A 250 10.83 -8.72 -0.36
CA PHE A 250 9.65 -8.08 -0.94
C PHE A 250 8.62 -9.11 -1.41
N GLU A 251 9.02 -10.30 -1.83
CA GLU A 251 8.14 -11.35 -2.37
C GLU A 251 7.17 -10.80 -3.42
N VAL A 252 7.70 -10.14 -4.45
CA VAL A 252 6.87 -9.64 -5.54
C VAL A 252 6.17 -10.82 -6.23
N PRO A 253 4.85 -10.74 -6.47
CA PRO A 253 4.14 -11.85 -7.08
C PRO A 253 4.64 -12.14 -8.49
N TRP A 254 4.74 -13.42 -8.84
CA TRP A 254 5.23 -13.84 -10.16
C TRP A 254 4.41 -13.24 -11.31
N LYS A 255 3.11 -12.94 -11.12
CA LYS A 255 2.28 -12.27 -12.12
C LYS A 255 2.71 -10.83 -12.45
N VAL A 256 3.39 -10.17 -11.52
CA VAL A 256 4.06 -8.89 -11.76
C VAL A 256 5.39 -9.14 -12.46
N MET A 257 6.16 -10.12 -11.97
CA MET A 257 7.50 -10.40 -12.52
C MET A 257 7.50 -11.05 -13.91
N GLN A 258 6.39 -11.63 -14.37
CA GLN A 258 6.29 -12.29 -15.69
C GLN A 258 6.31 -11.31 -16.88
N THR A 259 6.22 -10.01 -16.63
CA THR A 259 6.26 -8.96 -17.65
C THR A 259 7.37 -7.96 -17.36
N ALA A 260 7.90 -7.33 -18.40
CA ALA A 260 8.87 -6.25 -18.26
C ALA A 260 8.83 -5.29 -19.45
N ILE A 261 9.29 -4.06 -19.20
CA ILE A 261 9.66 -3.11 -20.25
C ILE A 261 11.11 -3.30 -20.66
N VAL A 262 11.37 -3.10 -21.95
CA VAL A 262 12.71 -2.96 -22.53
C VAL A 262 12.73 -1.77 -23.48
N THR A 263 13.91 -1.25 -23.78
CA THR A 263 14.04 -0.19 -24.79
C THR A 263 13.88 -0.76 -26.19
N ARG A 264 13.17 -0.03 -27.07
CA ARG A 264 13.01 -0.40 -28.49
C ARG A 264 14.32 -0.33 -29.29
N ASN A 265 15.29 0.43 -28.78
CA ASN A 265 16.60 0.62 -29.39
C ASN A 265 17.66 0.38 -28.32
N THR A 266 18.61 -0.49 -28.61
CA THR A 266 19.69 -0.90 -27.69
C THR A 266 20.59 0.27 -27.26
N SER A 267 20.61 1.37 -28.03
CA SER A 267 21.31 2.61 -27.67
C SER A 267 20.56 3.52 -26.68
N LYS A 268 19.32 3.18 -26.31
CA LYS A 268 18.48 3.96 -25.39
C LYS A 268 18.43 3.29 -24.02
N ASN A 269 18.27 4.12 -22.99
CA ASN A 269 18.10 3.72 -21.61
C ASN A 269 16.61 3.67 -21.22
N ILE A 270 16.30 2.90 -20.19
CA ILE A 270 15.03 3.06 -19.46
C ILE A 270 15.22 4.23 -18.51
N TRP A 271 14.25 5.13 -18.42
CA TRP A 271 14.30 6.26 -17.51
C TRP A 271 12.93 6.51 -16.89
N PHE A 272 12.92 6.98 -15.65
CA PHE A 272 11.73 7.42 -14.93
C PHE A 272 12.16 8.30 -13.76
N GLY A 273 11.24 9.11 -13.23
CA GLY A 273 11.58 10.01 -12.16
C GLY A 273 10.38 10.68 -11.52
N TRP A 274 10.64 11.39 -10.44
CA TRP A 274 9.66 12.20 -9.73
C TRP A 274 10.34 13.40 -9.09
N GLU A 275 9.55 14.42 -8.79
CA GLU A 275 9.95 15.55 -7.97
C GLU A 275 9.63 15.27 -6.50
N SER A 276 10.45 15.80 -5.62
CA SER A 276 10.14 15.74 -4.18
C SER A 276 8.86 16.50 -3.87
N LEU A 277 8.15 16.06 -2.84
CA LEU A 277 6.92 16.71 -2.37
C LEU A 277 7.20 18.13 -1.84
N ASP A 278 8.43 18.39 -1.41
CA ASP A 278 8.90 19.72 -1.01
C ASP A 278 9.76 20.31 -2.13
N ALA A 279 9.22 21.31 -2.82
CA ALA A 279 9.82 21.97 -3.99
C ALA A 279 11.02 22.90 -3.65
N GLU A 280 11.44 22.96 -2.39
CA GLU A 280 12.55 23.82 -1.97
C GLU A 280 13.91 23.22 -2.42
N PRO A 281 14.75 23.99 -3.15
CA PRO A 281 15.95 23.48 -3.79
C PRO A 281 17.11 23.35 -2.80
N ARG A 282 17.01 22.41 -1.86
CA ARG A 282 18.07 22.06 -0.91
C ARG A 282 18.20 20.55 -0.78
N ASP A 283 19.18 19.99 -1.47
CA ASP A 283 19.53 18.57 -1.33
C ASP A 283 20.14 18.31 0.06
N ASP A 284 19.99 17.09 0.57
CA ASP A 284 20.49 16.63 1.88
C ASP A 284 19.94 17.35 3.13
N ASP A 285 18.89 18.17 3.02
CA ASP A 285 18.23 18.77 4.18
C ASP A 285 17.47 17.71 5.00
N PRO A 286 17.85 17.42 6.26
CA PRO A 286 17.17 16.42 7.08
C PRO A 286 15.71 16.76 7.38
N SER A 287 15.27 18.01 7.19
CA SER A 287 13.85 18.36 7.31
C SER A 287 13.00 17.85 6.16
N ARG A 288 13.61 17.46 5.03
CA ARG A 288 12.91 16.92 3.87
C ARG A 288 12.57 15.44 4.04
N PRO A 289 11.45 14.98 3.45
CA PRO A 289 11.16 13.56 3.38
C PRO A 289 12.26 12.85 2.60
N GLY A 290 12.84 11.81 3.20
CA GLY A 290 13.71 10.89 2.48
C GLY A 290 12.90 9.95 1.60
N TYR A 291 13.46 9.52 0.47
CA TYR A 291 12.82 8.59 -0.45
C TYR A 291 13.61 7.30 -0.57
N VAL A 292 12.88 6.22 -0.86
CA VAL A 292 13.40 4.88 -1.10
C VAL A 292 12.77 4.36 -2.38
N ALA A 293 13.61 3.89 -3.30
CA ALA A 293 13.20 3.15 -4.48
C ALA A 293 13.57 1.67 -4.36
N ILE A 294 12.73 0.81 -4.93
CA ILE A 294 12.96 -0.62 -5.09
C ILE A 294 12.66 -0.95 -6.55
N LEU A 295 13.68 -1.39 -7.29
CA LEU A 295 13.60 -1.75 -8.70
C LEU A 295 13.69 -3.27 -8.81
N HIS A 296 12.68 -3.89 -9.41
CA HIS A 296 12.54 -5.33 -9.50
C HIS A 296 12.88 -5.83 -10.91
N PHE A 297 13.68 -6.88 -10.98
CA PHE A 297 14.25 -7.44 -12.20
C PHE A 297 14.13 -8.97 -12.24
N ALA A 298 13.85 -9.51 -13.42
CA ALA A 298 13.99 -10.93 -13.74
C ALA A 298 14.26 -11.08 -15.24
N GLU A 299 15.23 -11.90 -15.65
CA GLU A 299 15.46 -12.17 -17.07
C GLU A 299 14.40 -13.15 -17.58
N LEU A 300 13.57 -12.70 -18.52
CA LEU A 300 12.42 -13.46 -19.01
C LEU A 300 12.76 -14.34 -20.22
N GLN A 301 13.90 -14.11 -20.86
CA GLN A 301 14.36 -14.84 -22.04
C GLN A 301 15.51 -15.77 -21.67
N LEU A 302 15.51 -17.00 -22.19
CA LEU A 302 16.66 -17.89 -22.03
C LEU A 302 17.80 -17.40 -22.93
N LEU A 303 18.80 -16.75 -22.34
CA LEU A 303 19.93 -16.18 -23.08
C LEU A 303 21.01 -17.23 -23.35
N ASN A 304 21.49 -17.31 -24.59
CA ASN A 304 22.60 -18.19 -24.96
C ASN A 304 23.95 -17.48 -24.84
N ALA A 305 24.60 -17.67 -23.68
CA ALA A 305 25.93 -17.13 -23.43
C ALA A 305 26.99 -17.59 -24.47
N SER A 306 26.81 -18.77 -25.08
CA SER A 306 27.73 -19.28 -26.11
C SER A 306 27.71 -18.43 -27.40
N ASN A 307 26.61 -17.71 -27.64
CA ASN A 307 26.46 -16.76 -28.75
C ASN A 307 26.75 -15.31 -28.33
N GLY A 308 27.21 -15.08 -27.10
CA GLY A 308 27.47 -13.74 -26.55
C GLY A 308 26.21 -12.98 -26.14
N GLU A 309 25.06 -13.65 -26.01
CA GLU A 309 23.84 -13.02 -25.50
C GLU A 309 24.02 -12.71 -24.00
N LEU A 310 23.94 -11.43 -23.67
CA LEU A 310 24.12 -10.91 -22.34
C LEU A 310 23.24 -9.68 -22.16
N ARG A 311 22.45 -9.67 -21.09
CA ARG A 311 21.81 -8.46 -20.58
C ARG A 311 22.54 -8.01 -19.32
N GLN A 312 23.22 -6.87 -19.42
CA GLN A 312 23.91 -6.28 -18.28
C GLN A 312 23.80 -4.76 -18.32
N PHE A 313 23.43 -4.14 -17.21
CA PHE A 313 23.18 -2.70 -17.16
C PHE A 313 23.63 -2.05 -15.86
N TYR A 314 23.91 -0.75 -15.94
CA TYR A 314 24.09 0.14 -14.80
C TYR A 314 22.77 0.77 -14.41
N ILE A 315 22.61 1.07 -13.12
CA ILE A 315 21.46 1.78 -12.57
C ILE A 315 22.01 3.07 -11.96
N ASN A 316 21.52 4.19 -12.46
CA ASN A 316 21.92 5.51 -12.01
C ASN A 316 20.75 6.26 -11.39
N LEU A 317 21.02 7.05 -10.36
CA LEU A 317 20.12 8.05 -9.80
C LEU A 317 20.80 9.40 -9.96
N ASN A 318 20.14 10.36 -10.62
CA ASN A 318 20.67 11.71 -10.84
C ASN A 318 22.07 11.70 -11.47
N ASP A 319 22.25 10.87 -12.52
CA ASP A 319 23.50 10.67 -13.26
C ASP A 319 24.66 10.04 -12.45
N GLU A 320 24.42 9.63 -11.20
CA GLU A 320 25.38 8.91 -10.36
C GLU A 320 25.01 7.42 -10.23
N LEU A 321 26.02 6.55 -10.12
CA LEU A 321 25.79 5.10 -9.97
C LEU A 321 25.09 4.79 -8.63
N ALA A 322 23.82 4.43 -8.69
CA ALA A 322 23.05 3.97 -7.54
C ALA A 322 23.44 2.54 -7.13
N TYR A 323 23.91 1.75 -8.09
CA TYR A 323 24.46 0.42 -7.86
C TYR A 323 25.89 0.35 -8.44
N PRO A 324 26.91 0.01 -7.64
CA PRO A 324 28.32 0.24 -8.00
C PRO A 324 28.88 -0.73 -9.06
N THR A 325 28.10 -1.73 -9.49
CA THR A 325 28.54 -2.75 -10.44
C THR A 325 27.52 -2.95 -11.56
N GLY A 326 27.91 -3.54 -12.67
CA GLY A 326 26.96 -3.95 -13.71
C GLY A 326 26.03 -5.05 -13.17
N PHE A 327 24.73 -4.86 -13.28
CA PHE A 327 23.73 -5.82 -12.86
C PHE A 327 23.33 -6.73 -14.02
N THR A 328 23.32 -8.04 -13.79
CA THR A 328 22.86 -9.06 -14.74
C THR A 328 21.74 -9.87 -14.08
N PRO A 329 20.48 -9.72 -14.52
CA PRO A 329 19.38 -10.51 -13.98
C PRO A 329 19.52 -11.99 -14.37
N GLU A 330 19.12 -12.88 -13.46
CA GLU A 330 19.10 -14.32 -13.68
C GLU A 330 17.78 -14.76 -14.34
N HIS A 331 17.85 -15.80 -15.16
CA HIS A 331 16.70 -16.30 -15.91
C HIS A 331 15.62 -16.83 -14.97
N LEU A 332 14.42 -16.24 -15.05
CA LEU A 332 13.24 -16.57 -14.24
C LEU A 332 13.46 -16.48 -12.73
N VAL A 333 14.42 -15.65 -12.29
CA VAL A 333 14.66 -15.35 -10.87
C VAL A 333 14.39 -13.86 -10.62
N SER A 334 13.42 -13.60 -9.75
CA SER A 334 13.06 -12.28 -9.26
C SER A 334 14.07 -11.80 -8.23
N ASN A 335 14.69 -10.67 -8.51
CA ASN A 335 15.62 -9.99 -7.62
C ASN A 335 15.38 -8.48 -7.65
N ALA A 336 15.89 -7.76 -6.65
CA ALA A 336 15.66 -6.33 -6.51
C ALA A 336 16.95 -5.56 -6.23
N ILE A 337 17.04 -4.35 -6.77
CA ILE A 337 18.00 -3.32 -6.35
C ILE A 337 17.22 -2.25 -5.58
N TYR A 338 17.68 -1.91 -4.39
CA TYR A 338 16.95 -1.02 -3.49
C TYR A 338 17.86 -0.17 -2.63
N ASP A 339 17.35 0.98 -2.20
CA ASP A 339 18.05 1.85 -1.27
C ASP A 339 18.07 1.24 0.14
N THR A 340 19.25 1.15 0.76
CA THR A 340 19.36 0.70 2.16
C THR A 340 19.02 1.80 3.16
N LYS A 341 19.12 3.07 2.74
CA LYS A 341 18.79 4.26 3.52
C LYS A 341 18.07 5.27 2.63
N PRO A 342 17.15 6.08 3.18
CA PRO A 342 16.46 7.10 2.39
C PRO A 342 17.42 8.19 1.91
N SER A 343 17.35 8.54 0.62
CA SER A 343 18.10 9.66 0.02
C SER A 343 17.22 10.92 -0.07
N ARG A 344 17.83 12.10 -0.19
CA ARG A 344 17.12 13.40 -0.16
C ARG A 344 17.58 14.31 -1.28
N HIS A 345 16.85 14.26 -2.39
CA HIS A 345 17.09 15.05 -3.59
C HIS A 345 15.87 15.88 -3.97
N SER A 346 16.06 17.06 -4.54
CA SER A 346 15.02 17.93 -5.12
C SER A 346 14.23 17.20 -6.22
N GLY A 347 14.94 16.48 -7.09
CA GLY A 347 14.36 15.56 -8.07
C GLY A 347 15.08 14.21 -8.07
N TYR A 348 14.37 13.19 -8.52
CA TYR A 348 14.87 11.84 -8.66
C TYR A 348 14.75 11.45 -10.13
N ASN A 349 15.87 11.23 -10.78
CA ASN A 349 15.92 10.75 -12.17
C ASN A 349 16.68 9.44 -12.22
N PHE A 350 15.95 8.34 -12.33
CA PHE A 350 16.53 7.02 -12.53
C PHE A 350 16.81 6.79 -14.01
N SER A 351 18.00 6.26 -14.31
CA SER A 351 18.32 5.74 -15.63
C SER A 351 18.95 4.35 -15.54
N ILE A 352 18.51 3.46 -16.41
CA ILE A 352 19.03 2.09 -16.53
C ILE A 352 19.68 1.97 -17.89
N ASN A 353 21.01 1.87 -17.90
CA ASN A 353 21.82 2.01 -19.10
C ASN A 353 22.56 0.69 -19.37
N ALA A 354 22.49 0.19 -20.61
CA ALA A 354 23.26 -0.99 -21.00
C ALA A 354 24.77 -0.76 -20.79
N THR A 355 25.46 -1.77 -20.29
CA THR A 355 26.93 -1.77 -20.26
C THR A 355 27.49 -1.95 -21.67
N ALA A 356 28.77 -1.62 -21.87
CA ALA A 356 29.45 -1.83 -23.15
C ALA A 356 29.52 -3.31 -23.58
N ASN A 357 29.39 -4.24 -22.64
CA ASN A 357 29.40 -5.68 -22.89
C ASN A 357 27.99 -6.24 -23.20
N SER A 358 26.93 -5.48 -22.92
CA SER A 358 25.56 -5.94 -23.10
C SER A 358 25.20 -5.99 -24.58
N THR A 359 24.71 -7.14 -25.03
CA THR A 359 24.18 -7.34 -26.39
C THR A 359 22.67 -7.14 -26.45
N LEU A 360 22.02 -7.07 -25.29
CA LEU A 360 20.58 -6.84 -25.15
C LEU A 360 20.30 -5.51 -24.42
N PRO A 361 19.13 -4.88 -24.67
CA PRO A 361 18.73 -3.66 -23.97
C PRO A 361 18.48 -3.90 -22.48
N PRO A 362 18.47 -2.87 -21.62
CA PRO A 362 18.04 -3.01 -20.24
C PRO A 362 16.60 -3.53 -20.10
N ILE A 363 16.29 -4.13 -18.96
CA ILE A 363 14.98 -4.68 -18.61
C ILE A 363 14.53 -4.12 -17.26
N LEU A 364 13.22 -3.93 -17.06
CA LEU A 364 12.64 -3.56 -15.77
C LEU A 364 11.26 -4.19 -15.64
N ASN A 365 11.02 -4.95 -14.57
CA ASN A 365 9.78 -5.69 -14.36
C ASN A 365 8.80 -4.91 -13.48
N ALA A 366 9.30 -4.25 -12.43
CA ALA A 366 8.44 -3.46 -11.54
C ALA A 366 9.24 -2.42 -10.75
N VAL A 367 8.53 -1.43 -10.22
CA VAL A 367 9.11 -0.36 -9.38
C VAL A 367 8.22 -0.11 -8.18
N GLU A 368 8.83 0.08 -7.01
CA GLU A 368 8.17 0.65 -5.83
C GLU A 368 8.92 1.91 -5.39
N VAL A 369 8.17 2.95 -5.03
CA VAL A 369 8.72 4.21 -4.51
C VAL A 369 7.97 4.60 -3.25
N TYR A 370 8.73 4.93 -2.21
CA TYR A 370 8.23 5.37 -0.92
C TYR A 370 8.91 6.65 -0.49
N TYR A 371 8.20 7.47 0.28
CA TYR A 371 8.83 8.47 1.15
C TYR A 371 8.72 8.02 2.61
N VAL A 372 9.62 8.49 3.45
CA VAL A 372 9.68 8.07 4.85
C VAL A 372 9.00 9.06 5.79
N ILE A 373 8.37 8.53 6.83
CA ILE A 373 7.75 9.31 7.91
C ILE A 373 8.27 8.82 9.27
N PRO A 374 8.34 9.68 10.29
CA PRO A 374 8.60 9.23 11.66
C PRO A 374 7.49 8.31 12.17
N SER A 375 7.84 7.24 12.89
CA SER A 375 6.89 6.32 13.54
C SER A 375 7.17 6.09 15.04
N THR A 376 7.97 6.96 15.66
CA THR A 376 8.43 6.80 17.04
C THR A 376 7.31 6.84 18.10
N ASN A 377 6.21 7.54 17.85
CA ASN A 377 5.15 7.76 18.84
C ASN A 377 3.86 6.99 18.54
N LEU A 378 3.95 5.70 18.19
CA LEU A 378 2.76 4.89 17.89
C LEU A 378 1.97 4.44 19.14
N GLY A 379 2.53 4.61 20.34
CA GLY A 379 1.85 4.30 21.60
C GLY A 379 0.96 5.45 22.08
N THR A 380 -0.33 5.20 22.24
CA THR A 380 -1.13 5.87 23.27
C THR A 380 -1.13 4.95 24.49
N ASP A 381 -0.81 5.47 25.66
CA ASP A 381 -0.89 4.68 26.88
C ASP A 381 -2.37 4.39 27.15
N SER A 382 -2.70 3.14 27.45
CA SER A 382 -4.05 2.71 27.80
C SER A 382 -4.63 3.42 29.04
N GLN A 383 -3.80 4.19 29.76
CA GLN A 383 -4.18 4.94 30.97
C GLN A 383 -4.59 6.40 30.74
N ASP A 384 -4.48 6.95 29.52
CA ASP A 384 -4.82 8.36 29.26
C ASP A 384 -6.33 8.68 29.31
N GLY A 385 -7.17 7.69 29.64
CA GLY A 385 -8.63 7.82 29.76
C GLY A 385 -9.16 8.08 31.18
N ASN A 386 -8.32 8.26 32.20
CA ASN A 386 -8.77 8.37 33.60
C ASN A 386 -8.38 9.66 34.34
N SER A 387 -8.29 10.77 33.61
CA SER A 387 -8.32 12.11 34.20
C SER A 387 -9.78 12.56 34.39
N SER A 388 -10.44 12.01 35.41
CA SER A 388 -11.63 12.66 35.98
C SER A 388 -11.15 13.63 37.05
N ASP A 389 -11.02 14.89 36.69
CA ASP A 389 -10.78 15.96 37.66
C ASP A 389 -12.11 16.62 38.04
N LEU A 390 -12.34 16.53 39.35
CA LEU A 390 -13.28 17.16 40.28
C LEU A 390 -13.98 18.46 39.85
#